data_AF-A0A7J2SFS1-F1
#
_entry.id   AF-A0A7J2SFS1-F1
#
_cell.length_a   1.000
_cell.length_b   1.000
_cell.length_c   1.000
_cell.angle_alpha   90.00
_cell.angle_beta   90.00
_cell.angle_gamma   90.00
#
_symmetry.space_group_name_H-M   'P 1'
#
loop_
_entity.id
_entity.type
_entity.pdbx_description
1 polymer ?
#
loop_
_entity_poly.entity_id
_entity_poly.type
_entity_poly.pdbx_seq_one_letter_code
_entity_poly.pdbx_strand_id
1 'polypeptide(L)' 'MRAKIIEERCVGCGACISICPQGAIEMVGENIEKIEEKIDELLERISKIRREM' A
#
# COMPACT_ATOMS: atom_id res chain seq x y z
N MET A 1 9.16 -17.88 19.34
CA MET A 1 7.87 -18.13 18.64
C MET A 1 8.03 -17.64 17.21
N ARG A 2 7.65 -18.44 16.20
CA ARG A 2 7.68 -18.02 14.78
C ARG A 2 6.25 -17.79 14.31
N ALA A 3 5.85 -16.54 14.17
CA ALA A 3 4.56 -16.19 13.57
C ALA A 3 4.67 -16.29 12.04
N LYS A 4 3.55 -16.61 11.38
CA LYS A 4 3.43 -16.63 9.92
C LYS A 4 2.30 -15.69 9.51
N ILE A 5 2.55 -14.84 8.54
CA ILE A 5 1.52 -13.99 7.92
C ILE A 5 0.78 -14.83 6.88
N ILE A 6 -0.55 -14.75 6.91
CA ILE A 6 -1.43 -15.27 5.85
C ILE A 6 -1.79 -14.05 5.02
N GLU A 7 -1.14 -13.88 3.87
CA GLU A 7 -1.21 -12.64 3.07
C GLU A 7 -2.63 -12.31 2.64
N GLU A 8 -3.42 -13.33 2.33
CA GLU A 8 -4.82 -13.20 1.90
C GLU A 8 -5.73 -12.63 2.99
N ARG A 9 -5.28 -12.65 4.26
CA ARG A 9 -6.00 -12.08 5.42
C ARG A 9 -5.31 -10.85 5.98
N CYS A 10 -4.15 -10.47 5.43
CA CYS A 10 -3.42 -9.31 5.90
C CYS A 10 -4.12 -8.03 5.43
N VAL A 11 -4.52 -7.19 6.38
CA VAL A 11 -5.13 -5.88 6.09
C VAL A 11 -4.13 -4.73 6.16
N GLY A 12 -2.84 -5.03 6.38
CA GLY A 12 -1.79 -4.02 6.45
C GLY A 12 -1.85 -3.10 7.69
N CYS A 13 -2.42 -3.55 8.82
CA CYS A 13 -2.54 -2.68 10.01
C CYS A 13 -1.23 -2.45 10.79
N GLY A 14 -0.18 -3.24 10.54
CA GLY A 14 1.15 -3.07 11.16
C GLY A 14 1.28 -3.57 12.61
N ALA A 15 0.24 -4.12 13.23
CA ALA A 15 0.30 -4.60 14.62
C ALA A 15 1.36 -5.70 14.86
N CYS A 16 1.60 -6.56 13.87
CA CYS A 16 2.63 -7.59 13.97
C CYS A 16 4.06 -7.01 13.89
N ILE A 17 4.25 -5.92 13.16
CA ILE A 17 5.54 -5.22 13.04
C ILE A 17 5.89 -4.57 14.37
N SER A 18 4.94 -3.85 14.99
CA SER A 18 5.18 -3.11 16.22
C SER A 18 5.52 -3.99 17.43
N ILE A 19 4.98 -5.22 17.47
CA ILE A 19 5.20 -6.14 18.59
C ILE A 19 6.42 -7.06 18.38
N CYS A 20 6.95 -7.17 17.17
CA CYS A 20 8.01 -8.13 16.87
C CYS A 20 9.36 -7.64 17.44
N PRO A 21 9.91 -8.28 18.49
CA PRO A 21 11.17 -7.83 19.10
C PRO A 21 12.39 -8.15 18.23
N GLN A 22 12.21 -8.89 17.13
CA GLN A 22 13.27 -9.29 16.21
C GLN A 22 13.28 -8.46 14.92
N GLY A 23 12.28 -7.59 14.71
CA GLY A 23 12.15 -6.85 13.46
C GLY A 23 12.00 -7.75 12.23
N ALA A 24 11.41 -8.93 12.39
CA ALA A 24 11.36 -9.96 11.35
C ALA A 24 10.31 -9.70 10.24
N ILE A 25 9.57 -8.59 10.33
CA ILE A 25 8.44 -8.27 9.46
C ILE A 25 8.59 -6.82 9.02
N GLU A 26 8.42 -6.57 7.72
CA GLU A 26 8.45 -5.24 7.13
C GLU A 26 7.18 -5.00 6.31
N MET A 27 6.78 -3.73 6.16
CA MET A 27 5.75 -3.37 5.20
C MET A 27 6.34 -3.30 3.80
N VAL A 28 5.64 -3.89 2.84
CA VAL A 28 6.00 -3.81 1.43
C VAL A 28 5.11 -2.75 0.79
N GLY A 29 5.72 -1.68 0.30
CA GLY A 29 5.04 -0.68 -0.53
C GLY A 29 4.85 -1.16 -1.96
N GLU A 30 4.09 -0.40 -2.76
CA GLU A 30 4.03 -0.63 -4.20
C GLU A 30 5.31 -0.11 -4.89
N ASN A 31 5.63 -0.67 -6.06
CA ASN A 31 6.76 -0.20 -6.86
C ASN A 31 6.45 1.19 -7.47
N ILE A 32 7.49 1.99 -7.68
CA ILE A 32 7.41 3.36 -8.18
C ILE A 32 6.65 3.42 -9.50
N GLU A 33 6.88 2.48 -10.43
CA GLU A 33 6.20 2.50 -11.73
C GLU A 33 4.68 2.36 -11.58
N LYS A 34 4.20 1.56 -10.62
CA LYS A 34 2.76 1.43 -10.33
C LYS A 34 2.16 2.68 -9.70
N ILE A 35 2.96 3.41 -8.93
CA ILE A 35 2.55 4.68 -8.32
C ILE A 35 2.42 5.74 -9.42
N GLU A 36 3.37 5.81 -10.34
CA GLU A 36 3.33 6.71 -11.50
C GLU A 36 2.09 6.46 -12.36
N GLU A 37 1.77 5.19 -12.68
CA GLU A 37 0.56 4.83 -13.41
C GLU A 37 -0.73 5.33 -12.72
N LYS A 38 -0.82 5.18 -11.39
CA LYS A 38 -1.96 5.67 -10.61
C LYS A 38 -2.05 7.19 -10.57
N ILE A 39 -0.90 7.88 -10.52
CA ILE A 39 -0.86 9.35 -10.55
C ILE A 39 -1.40 9.84 -11.89
N ASP A 40 -0.97 9.25 -13.01
CA ASP A 40 -1.44 9.61 -14.34
C ASP A 40 -2.95 9.41 -14.47
N GLU A 41 -3.48 8.27 -13.99
CA GLU A 41 -4.93 8.01 -13.98
C GLU A 41 -5.69 9.07 -13.17
N LEU A 42 -5.19 9.44 -11.98
CA LEU A 42 -5.81 10.45 -11.14
C LEU A 42 -5.78 11.84 -11.80
N LEU A 43 -4.68 12.22 -12.44
CA LEU A 43 -4.55 13.50 -13.13
C LEU A 43 -5.53 13.61 -14.30
N GLU A 44 -5.75 12.53 -15.05
CA GLU A 44 -6.78 12.49 -16.10
C GLU A 44 -8.19 12.66 -15.53
N ARG A 45 -8.49 12.01 -14.41
CA ARG A 45 -9.80 12.12 -13.74
C ARG A 45 -10.06 13.53 -13.23
N ILE A 46 -9.08 14.16 -12.58
CA ILE A 46 -9.16 15.55 -12.13
C ILE A 46 -9.38 16.49 -13.33
N SER A 47 -8.69 16.24 -14.44
CA SER A 47 -8.83 17.02 -15.67
C SER A 47 -10.22 16.89 -16.32
N LYS A 48 -10.90 15.75 -16.15
CA LYS A 48 -12.31 15.57 -16.57
C LYS A 48 -13.27 16.32 -15.65
N ILE A 49 -13.13 16.15 -14.33
CA ILE A 49 -13.97 16.85 -13.33
C ILE A 49 -13.89 18.36 -13.53
N ARG A 50 -12.68 18.91 -13.73
CA ARG A 50 -12.47 20.35 -13.96
C ARG A 50 -13.13 20.88 -15.23
N ARG A 51 -13.37 20.03 -16.24
CA ARG A 51 -14.06 20.42 -17.48
C ARG A 51 -15.58 20.33 -17.39
N GLU A 52 -16.09 19.60 -16.40
CA GLU A 52 -17.53 19.39 -16.15
C GLU A 52 -18.08 20.29 -15.02
N MET A 53 -17.20 21.04 -14.32
CA MET A 53 -17.52 22.15 -13.42
C MET A 53 -17.52 23.49 -14.15
#